data_AF-A0A6N6S4E5-F1
#
_entry.id   AF-A0A6N6S4E5-F1
#
_cell.length_a   1.000
_cell.length_b   1.000
_cell.length_c   1.000
_cell.angle_alpha   90.00
_cell.angle_beta   90.00
_cell.angle_gamma   90.00
#
_symmetry.space_group_name_H-M   'P 1'
#
loop_
_entity.id
_entity.type
_entity.pdbx_description
1 polymer ?
#
loop_
_entity_poly.entity_id
_entity_poly.type
_entity_poly.pdbx_seq_one_letter_code
_entity_poly.pdbx_strand_id
1 'polypeptide(L)'
;MPKDEKLNELIDIVKNIGQIYDDEGMRVEIDFDFNDGLILIKYPGADAEQKTCIINSDSKTISGIDTTKFWLPDYSREQTANKKLLQFLQANGYALSTITY
;
A
#
# COMPACT_ATOMS: atom_id res chain seq x y z
N MET A 1 21.81 8.27 -3.15
CA MET A 1 20.99 9.20 -2.35
C MET A 1 21.59 9.32 -0.96
N PRO A 2 21.67 10.53 -0.38
CA PRO A 2 21.92 10.74 1.03
C PRO A 2 20.88 10.00 1.89
N LYS A 3 21.30 9.51 3.06
CA LYS A 3 20.44 8.75 3.98
C LYS A 3 19.18 9.52 4.39
N ASP A 4 19.30 10.84 4.52
CA ASP A 4 18.20 11.72 4.93
C ASP A 4 17.14 11.90 3.84
N GLU A 5 17.54 11.89 2.56
CA GLU A 5 16.59 11.93 1.44
C GLU A 5 15.77 10.64 1.35
N LYS A 6 16.41 9.47 1.55
CA LYS A 6 15.73 8.17 1.55
C LYS A 6 14.71 8.06 2.69
N LEU A 7 15.04 8.58 3.87
CA LEU A 7 14.14 8.56 5.02
C LEU A 7 12.94 9.50 4.81
N ASN A 8 13.17 10.70 4.27
CA ASN A 8 12.09 11.64 3.97
C ASN A 8 11.13 11.09 2.91
N GLU A 9 11.66 10.47 1.86
CA GLU A 9 10.83 9.80 0.84
C GLU A 9 9.96 8.69 1.45
N LEU A 10 10.52 7.88 2.34
CA LEU A 10 9.78 6.81 3.01
C LEU A 10 8.68 7.35 3.94
N ILE A 11 8.96 8.42 4.69
CA ILE A 11 7.97 9.10 5.53
C ILE A 11 6.82 9.66 4.69
N ASP A 12 7.13 10.29 3.55
CA ASP A 12 6.12 10.85 2.67
C ASP A 12 5.26 9.75 2.03
N ILE A 13 5.86 8.61 1.65
CA ILE A 13 5.11 7.43 1.18
C ILE A 13 4.15 6.95 2.27
N VAL A 14 4.62 6.75 3.51
CA VAL A 14 3.78 6.29 4.63
C VAL A 14 2.62 7.24 4.92
N LYS A 15 2.85 8.56 4.89
CA LYS A 15 1.79 9.56 5.08
C LYS A 15 0.74 9.50 3.97
N ASN A 16 1.17 9.39 2.71
CA ASN A 16 0.26 9.29 1.58
C ASN A 16 -0.56 7.99 1.64
N ILE A 17 0.06 6.88 2.04
CA ILE A 17 -0.66 5.62 2.27
C ILE A 17 -1.76 5.83 3.32
N GLY A 18 -1.42 6.41 4.47
CA GLY A 18 -2.39 6.71 5.53
C GLY A 18 -3.56 7.56 5.02
N GLN A 19 -3.27 8.61 4.27
CA GLN A 19 -4.31 9.49 3.69
C GLN A 19 -5.22 8.75 2.70
N ILE A 20 -4.67 7.89 1.84
CA ILE A 20 -5.45 7.14 0.85
C ILE A 20 -6.52 6.26 1.50
N TYR A 21 -6.19 5.61 2.62
CA TYR A 21 -7.16 4.80 3.36
C TYR A 21 -8.11 5.67 4.19
N ASP A 22 -7.64 6.75 4.79
CA ASP A 22 -8.47 7.68 5.55
C ASP A 22 -9.54 8.36 4.68
N ASP A 23 -9.20 8.73 3.44
CA ASP A 23 -10.14 9.27 2.44
C ASP A 23 -11.32 8.32 2.15
N GLU A 24 -11.11 7.01 2.28
CA GLU A 24 -12.14 5.98 2.13
C GLU A 24 -12.81 5.61 3.47
N GLY A 25 -12.47 6.32 4.55
CA GLY A 25 -12.98 6.09 5.90
C GLY A 25 -12.46 4.78 6.51
N MET A 26 -11.27 4.34 6.12
CA MET A 26 -10.64 3.11 6.59
C MET A 26 -9.50 3.42 7.56
N ARG A 27 -9.54 2.78 8.73
CA ARG A 27 -8.41 2.81 9.67
C ARG A 27 -7.44 1.69 9.31
N VAL A 28 -6.16 2.06 9.21
CA VAL A 28 -5.06 1.12 8.91
C VAL A 28 -3.97 1.21 9.96
N GLU A 29 -3.23 0.12 10.10
CA GLU A 29 -2.00 0.04 10.87
C GLU A 29 -0.85 -0.05 9.86
N ILE A 30 0.14 0.85 9.98
CA ILE A 30 1.29 0.87 9.09
C ILE A 30 2.54 0.66 9.94
N ASP A 31 3.17 -0.50 9.76
CA ASP A 31 4.51 -0.77 10.29
C ASP A 31 5.53 -0.53 9.19
N PHE A 32 6.66 0.09 9.50
CA PHE A 32 7.74 0.27 8.53
C PHE A 32 9.11 0.01 9.16
N ASP A 33 9.98 -0.65 8.39
CA ASP A 33 11.40 -0.82 8.72
C ASP A 33 12.24 -0.09 7.67
N PHE A 34 12.91 0.98 8.09
CA PHE A 34 13.78 1.77 7.23
C PHE A 34 15.03 0.99 6.77
N ASN A 35 15.53 0.05 7.58
CA ASN A 35 16.74 -0.70 7.24
C ASN A 35 16.47 -1.73 6.14
N ASP A 36 15.30 -2.38 6.22
CA ASP A 36 14.89 -3.41 5.28
C ASP A 36 14.07 -2.86 4.09
N GLY A 37 13.66 -1.58 4.17
CA GLY A 37 12.82 -0.94 3.16
C GLY A 37 11.43 -1.55 3.07
N LEU A 38 10.92 -2.15 4.16
CA LEU A 38 9.64 -2.82 4.19
C LEU A 38 8.57 -1.96 4.86
N ILE A 39 7.42 -1.86 4.22
CA ILE A 39 6.21 -1.22 4.75
C ILE A 39 5.10 -2.26 4.74
N LEU A 40 4.51 -2.50 5.91
CA LEU A 40 3.38 -3.41 6.11
C LEU A 40 2.14 -2.58 6.40
N ILE A 41 1.10 -2.74 5.58
CA ILE A 41 -0.17 -2.05 5.75
C ILE A 41 -1.20 -3.09 6.14
N LYS A 42 -1.71 -3.04 7.36
CA LYS A 42 -2.78 -3.91 7.84
C LYS A 42 -4.10 -3.16 7.84
N TYR A 43 -5.12 -3.75 7.22
CA TYR A 43 -6.44 -3.13 7.08
C TYR A 43 -7.56 -4.17 7.21
N PRO A 44 -8.76 -3.77 7.66
CA PRO A 44 -9.90 -4.68 7.74
C PRO A 44 -10.40 -5.05 6.33
N GLY A 45 -10.50 -6.34 6.05
CA GLY A 45 -11.16 -6.88 4.86
C GLY A 45 -12.67 -7.01 5.03
N ALA A 46 -13.35 -7.37 3.94
CA ALA A 46 -14.82 -7.50 3.89
C ALA A 46 -15.42 -8.47 4.93
N ASP A 47 -14.71 -9.53 5.30
CA ASP A 47 -15.18 -10.58 6.23
C ASP A 47 -14.61 -10.44 7.65
N ALA A 48 -14.23 -9.22 8.05
CA ALA A 48 -13.52 -8.92 9.31
C ALA A 48 -12.16 -9.62 9.48
N GLU A 49 -11.66 -10.27 8.43
CA GLU A 49 -10.27 -10.71 8.34
C GLU A 49 -9.32 -9.51 8.24
N GLN A 50 -8.18 -9.56 8.92
CA GLN A 50 -7.12 -8.58 8.75
C GLN A 50 -6.32 -8.92 7.50
N LYS A 51 -6.31 -8.03 6.52
CA LYS A 51 -5.48 -8.16 5.32
C LYS A 51 -4.19 -7.38 5.50
N THR A 52 -3.12 -7.87 4.89
CA THR A 52 -1.81 -7.22 4.91
C THR A 52 -1.32 -6.98 3.49
N CYS A 53 -1.08 -5.73 3.14
CA CYS A 53 -0.30 -5.35 1.97
C CYS A 53 1.15 -5.12 2.37
N ILE A 54 2.09 -5.60 1.54
CA ILE A 54 3.53 -5.45 1.76
C ILE A 54 4.09 -4.62 0.62
N ILE A 55 4.83 -3.56 0.97
CA ILE A 55 5.56 -2.72 0.03
C ILE A 55 7.04 -2.84 0.36
N ASN A 56 7.85 -3.14 -0.64
CA ASN A 56 9.30 -3.09 -0.54
C ASN A 56 9.79 -1.87 -1.31
N SER A 57 10.32 -0.87 -0.59
CA SER A 57 10.84 0.38 -1.16
C SER A 57 12.17 0.21 -1.89
N ASP A 58 12.94 -0.82 -1.55
CA ASP A 58 14.26 -1.08 -2.12
C ASP A 58 14.15 -1.74 -3.50
N SER A 59 13.33 -2.79 -3.62
CA SER A 59 13.00 -3.42 -4.90
C SER A 59 11.85 -2.73 -5.63
N LYS A 60 11.19 -1.75 -4.99
CA LYS A 60 10.00 -1.05 -5.48
C LYS A 60 8.89 -2.02 -5.91
N THR A 61 8.57 -2.98 -5.05
CA THR A 61 7.55 -4.02 -5.30
C THR A 61 6.41 -3.97 -4.30
N ILE A 62 5.23 -4.46 -4.70
CA ILE A 62 4.00 -4.44 -3.90
C ILE A 62 3.38 -5.84 -3.94
N SER A 63 2.90 -6.35 -2.80
CA SER A 63 2.15 -7.62 -2.71
C SER A 63 1.00 -7.53 -1.70
N GLY A 64 0.11 -8.55 -1.69
CA GLY A 64 -1.01 -8.64 -0.75
C GLY A 64 -2.25 -7.82 -1.13
N ILE A 65 -2.34 -7.34 -2.38
CA ILE A 65 -3.54 -6.68 -2.91
C ILE A 65 -4.16 -7.58 -4.00
N ASP A 66 -5.40 -7.99 -3.79
CA ASP A 66 -6.20 -8.69 -4.80
C ASP A 66 -6.75 -7.68 -5.82
N THR A 67 -6.18 -7.67 -7.03
CA THR A 67 -6.60 -6.81 -8.14
C THR A 67 -7.65 -7.47 -9.03
N THR A 68 -8.03 -8.73 -8.79
CA THR A 68 -8.94 -9.49 -9.68
C THR A 68 -10.33 -8.87 -9.77
N LYS A 69 -10.71 -8.04 -8.79
CA LYS A 69 -12.02 -7.37 -8.70
C LYS A 69 -11.99 -5.91 -9.16
N PHE A 70 -10.85 -5.44 -9.69
CA PHE A 70 -10.67 -4.05 -10.11
C PHE A 70 -11.44 -3.67 -11.38
N TRP A 71 -12.26 -4.55 -11.94
CA TRP A 71 -13.11 -4.27 -13.11
C TRP A 71 -14.60 -4.16 -12.76
N LEU A 72 -14.98 -4.43 -11.49
CA LEU A 72 -16.38 -4.34 -11.06
C LEU A 72 -16.82 -2.86 -10.92
N PRO A 73 -18.07 -2.54 -11.27
CA PRO A 73 -18.60 -1.17 -11.20
C PRO A 73 -18.78 -0.67 -9.75
N ASP A 74 -19.07 -1.58 -8.82
CA ASP A 74 -19.34 -1.26 -7.42
C ASP A 74 -18.15 -1.65 -6.55
N TYR A 75 -17.11 -0.81 -6.54
CA TYR A 75 -15.96 -1.04 -5.65
C TYR A 75 -16.37 -0.93 -4.19
N SER A 76 -15.89 -1.87 -3.37
CA SER A 76 -15.85 -1.65 -1.92
C SER A 76 -14.87 -0.52 -1.58
N ARG A 77 -14.99 0.06 -0.38
CA ARG A 77 -14.02 1.05 0.14
C ARG A 77 -12.60 0.50 0.11
N GLU A 78 -12.44 -0.77 0.49
CA GLU A 78 -11.17 -1.52 0.42
C GLU A 78 -10.60 -1.52 -1.01
N GLN A 79 -11.41 -1.88 -2.00
CA GLN A 79 -10.98 -1.94 -3.40
C GLN A 79 -10.64 -0.55 -3.95
N THR A 80 -11.38 0.48 -3.55
CA THR A 80 -11.14 1.87 -3.94
C THR A 80 -9.81 2.36 -3.36
N ALA A 81 -9.58 2.15 -2.06
CA ALA A 81 -8.33 2.50 -1.38
C ALA A 81 -7.14 1.76 -2.00
N ASN A 82 -7.26 0.45 -2.18
CA ASN A 82 -6.20 -0.37 -2.78
C ASN A 82 -5.89 0.08 -4.22
N LYS A 83 -6.91 0.45 -5.01
CA LYS A 83 -6.69 0.97 -6.37
C LYS A 83 -5.95 2.29 -6.37
N LYS A 84 -6.33 3.23 -5.50
CA LYS A 84 -5.63 4.51 -5.32
C LYS A 84 -4.18 4.31 -4.85
N LEU A 85 -3.97 3.38 -3.91
CA LEU A 85 -2.65 3.00 -3.42
C LEU A 85 -1.76 2.49 -4.55
N LEU A 86 -2.26 1.58 -5.38
CA LEU A 86 -1.50 1.07 -6.53
C LEU A 86 -1.15 2.16 -7.52
N GLN A 87 -2.09 3.05 -7.84
CA GLN A 87 -1.85 4.18 -8.74
C GLN A 87 -0.77 5.14 -8.18
N PHE A 88 -0.86 5.45 -6.89
CA PHE A 88 0.14 6.27 -6.19
C PHE A 88 1.53 5.62 -6.25
N LEU A 89 1.64 4.35 -5.90
CA LEU A 89 2.93 3.65 -5.89
C LEU A 89 3.49 3.48 -7.32
N GLN A 90 2.66 3.21 -8.31
CA GLN A 90 3.09 3.17 -9.72
C GLN A 90 3.65 4.52 -10.20
N ALA A 91 3.01 5.63 -9.81
CA ALA A 91 3.52 6.97 -10.12
C ALA A 91 4.88 7.25 -9.46
N ASN A 92 5.19 6.57 -8.35
CA ASN A 92 6.49 6.62 -7.64
C ASN A 92 7.48 5.54 -8.12
N GLY A 93 7.17 4.84 -9.21
CA GLY A 93 8.04 3.86 -9.86
C GLY A 93 8.00 2.46 -9.26
N TYR A 94 6.95 2.12 -8.52
CA TYR A 94 6.74 0.77 -8.00
C TYR A 94 6.12 -0.15 -9.05
N ALA A 95 6.65 -1.36 -9.13
CA ALA A 95 6.15 -2.43 -9.97
C ALA A 95 5.14 -3.30 -9.20
N LEU A 96 4.04 -3.63 -9.87
CA LEU A 96 3.10 -4.65 -9.39
C LEU A 96 3.75 -6.02 -9.57
N SER A 97 4.33 -6.55 -8.49
CA SER A 97 4.62 -7.96 -8.40
C SER A 97 3.36 -8.64 -7.87
N THR A 98 2.54 -9.21 -8.75
CA THR A 98 1.42 -10.06 -8.35
C THR A 98 2.00 -11.31 -7.67
N ILE A 99 2.33 -11.24 -6.38
CA ILE A 99 2.67 -12.43 -5.60
C ILE A 99 1.35 -13.00 -5.10
N THR A 100 0.75 -13.84 -5.94
CA THR A 100 -0.30 -14.79 -5.57
C THR A 100 0.34 -15.84 -4.67
N TYR A 101 -0.16 -16.02 -3.44
CA TYR A 101 0.14 -17.19 -2.61
C TYR A 101 -1.07 -18.12 -2.60
#